data_AF-A0A840LAG0-F1
#
_entry.id   AF-A0A840LAG0-F1
#
_cell.length_a   1.000
_cell.length_b   1.000
_cell.length_c   1.000
_cell.angle_alpha   90.00
_cell.angle_beta   90.00
_cell.angle_gamma   90.00
#
_symmetry.space_group_name_H-M   'P 1'
#
loop_
_entity.id
_entity.type
_entity.pdbx_description
1 polymer ?
#
loop_
_entity_poly.entity_id
_entity_poly.type
_entity_poly.pdbx_seq_one_letter_code
_entity_poly.pdbx_strand_id
1 'polypeptide(L)'
;MSLLLPHPPLFAIACALAWAGLPAQAQQIHVSPAAEVLEGTPLQLRLSELPANAAIRIVSSRLARGTGENGPRQAEAVFRSDAQGRIDLASQAPESGSYSGADVRGLFWSMHSVKPSSALPPLDPEQAGEIWLQAYAGEQLLTQKKLQLRPVAAEVQVRLVEEFAGARYAVGPGKHKRGALIVLGGSEGGSIAARSSAPLLASQGYAVLGLPYYSPPSWGPEGMKPAELPSLPKAFANIELSRLQQARDWLTRQPEVDASRIGVYGVSKGAEFALAAAARMDWIKAVVAIVPSDVIWEGWGMGAAGPDQTSSFAWQGKPLPWQPYKGMDEESAGFTTGQPVHIRRPLEQGRAAYPERLAAARIPVENFRGALLLVSGSDDQMWDSAGMARNIEASRKAKGLSTINLIYEGAGHGLSGRGWSPTTGYNNGPMKMGGSPAVDAAAQADAWPRTLQFLQEQLGR
;
A
#
# COMPACT_ATOMS: atom_id res chain seq x y z
N MET A 1 -76.83 32.71 -62.63
CA MET A 1 -75.95 32.81 -61.44
C MET A 1 -75.31 31.45 -61.22
N SER A 2 -73.99 31.44 -61.33
CA SER A 2 -72.99 30.46 -60.84
C SER A 2 -73.11 28.98 -61.21
N LEU A 3 -72.29 28.62 -62.21
CA LEU A 3 -71.56 27.36 -62.33
C LEU A 3 -70.70 27.09 -61.09
N LEU A 4 -70.52 25.84 -60.69
CA LEU A 4 -69.33 25.35 -59.98
C LEU A 4 -69.13 23.83 -60.25
N LEU A 5 -67.95 23.53 -60.81
CA LEU A 5 -67.39 22.21 -61.11
C LEU A 5 -66.89 21.50 -59.84
N PRO A 6 -66.73 20.15 -59.85
CA PRO A 6 -66.00 19.43 -58.80
C PRO A 6 -64.51 19.26 -59.13
N HIS A 7 -63.64 19.41 -58.12
CA HIS A 7 -62.24 18.99 -58.12
C HIS A 7 -62.00 17.89 -57.05
N PRO A 8 -60.97 17.03 -57.21
CA PRO A 8 -60.84 15.72 -56.54
C PRO A 8 -59.98 15.77 -55.25
N PRO A 9 -59.92 14.70 -54.42
CA PRO A 9 -58.93 14.59 -53.36
C PRO A 9 -57.66 13.84 -53.81
N LEU A 10 -56.50 14.36 -53.38
CA LEU A 10 -55.15 13.81 -53.53
C LEU A 10 -54.68 13.17 -52.20
N PHE A 11 -53.97 12.04 -52.33
CA PHE A 11 -52.90 11.47 -51.50
C PHE A 11 -53.11 11.08 -50.01
N ALA A 12 -53.15 9.76 -49.80
CA ALA A 12 -52.14 8.90 -49.15
C ALA A 12 -51.75 9.02 -47.64
N ILE A 13 -51.37 7.84 -47.13
CA ILE A 13 -50.51 7.49 -45.97
C ILE A 13 -51.24 7.17 -44.65
N ALA A 14 -51.24 5.89 -44.26
CA ALA A 14 -50.45 5.38 -43.12
C ALA A 14 -50.76 3.89 -42.85
N CYS A 15 -49.88 2.99 -43.32
CA CYS A 15 -49.66 1.71 -42.65
C CYS A 15 -48.57 1.92 -41.60
N ALA A 16 -48.89 1.76 -40.33
CA ALA A 16 -47.90 1.63 -39.26
C ALA A 16 -48.09 0.26 -38.61
N LEU A 17 -47.27 -0.71 -39.05
CA LEU A 17 -47.04 -1.97 -38.35
C LEU A 17 -46.26 -1.66 -37.07
N ALA A 18 -46.90 -1.88 -35.91
CA ALA A 18 -46.24 -1.80 -34.62
C ALA A 18 -45.30 -3.00 -34.44
N TRP A 19 -44.00 -2.78 -34.61
CA TRP A 19 -42.97 -3.64 -34.01
C TRP A 19 -42.84 -3.23 -32.55
N ALA A 20 -43.43 -4.01 -31.64
CA ALA A 20 -43.13 -3.94 -30.22
C ALA A 20 -41.71 -4.48 -30.00
N GLY A 21 -40.73 -3.57 -30.00
CA GLY A 21 -39.36 -3.90 -29.62
C GLY A 21 -39.31 -4.37 -28.16
N LEU A 22 -38.73 -5.54 -27.94
CA LEU A 22 -38.24 -5.94 -26.62
C LEU A 22 -37.33 -4.82 -26.08
N PRO A 23 -37.38 -4.52 -24.77
CA PRO A 23 -36.52 -3.48 -24.22
C PRO A 23 -35.05 -3.85 -24.46
N ALA A 24 -34.32 -2.98 -25.17
CA ALA A 24 -32.88 -3.08 -25.27
C ALA A 24 -32.31 -3.12 -23.84
N GLN A 25 -31.68 -4.23 -23.46
CA GLN A 25 -31.01 -4.29 -22.17
C GLN A 25 -29.85 -3.29 -22.20
N ALA A 26 -29.84 -2.34 -21.25
CA ALA A 26 -28.79 -1.33 -21.18
C ALA A 26 -27.46 -1.99 -20.80
N GLN A 27 -26.34 -1.52 -21.39
CA GLN A 27 -24.99 -1.98 -21.04
C GLN A 27 -24.71 -1.75 -19.55
N GLN A 28 -24.15 -2.73 -18.86
CA GLN A 28 -23.94 -2.68 -17.41
C GLN A 28 -22.53 -3.05 -16.99
N ILE A 29 -22.03 -2.33 -15.97
CA ILE A 29 -20.84 -2.72 -15.19
C ILE A 29 -21.32 -3.35 -13.87
N HIS A 30 -21.06 -4.63 -13.71
CA HIS A 30 -21.37 -5.41 -12.51
C HIS A 30 -20.18 -5.41 -11.56
N VAL A 31 -20.45 -5.11 -10.29
CA VAL A 31 -19.47 -5.10 -9.20
C VAL A 31 -20.08 -5.90 -8.06
N SER A 32 -19.38 -6.93 -7.59
CA SER A 32 -19.83 -7.82 -6.51
C SER A 32 -18.71 -7.99 -5.48
N PRO A 33 -19.00 -8.01 -4.16
CA PRO A 33 -20.32 -8.13 -3.51
C PRO A 33 -21.16 -6.85 -3.43
N ALA A 34 -20.56 -5.66 -3.57
CA ALA A 34 -21.27 -4.38 -3.55
C ALA A 34 -20.51 -3.31 -4.34
N ALA A 35 -21.14 -2.14 -4.54
CA ALA A 35 -20.47 -0.97 -5.11
C ALA A 35 -19.52 -0.27 -4.12
N GLU A 36 -19.58 -0.66 -2.84
CA GLU A 36 -18.64 -0.25 -1.80
C GLU A 36 -17.86 -1.47 -1.32
N VAL A 37 -16.53 -1.41 -1.43
CA VAL A 37 -15.64 -2.55 -1.21
C VAL A 37 -14.44 -2.11 -0.39
N LEU A 38 -14.08 -2.90 0.61
CA LEU A 38 -12.85 -2.69 1.37
C LEU A 38 -11.65 -3.19 0.54
N GLU A 39 -10.63 -2.35 0.36
CA GLU A 39 -9.39 -2.72 -0.34
C GLU A 39 -8.78 -3.99 0.26
N GLY A 40 -8.41 -4.92 -0.62
CA GLY A 40 -7.87 -6.23 -0.21
C GLY A 40 -8.94 -7.30 0.06
N THR A 41 -10.23 -7.00 -0.13
CA THR A 41 -11.29 -8.02 -0.18
C THR A 41 -11.54 -8.51 -1.62
N PRO A 42 -12.01 -9.75 -1.82
CA PRO A 42 -12.34 -10.25 -3.15
C PRO A 42 -13.40 -9.37 -3.84
N LEU A 43 -13.13 -9.01 -5.10
CA LEU A 43 -14.00 -8.20 -5.95
C LEU A 43 -14.19 -8.90 -7.29
N GLN A 44 -15.42 -8.89 -7.81
CA GLN A 44 -15.69 -9.24 -9.21
C GLN A 44 -16.03 -7.98 -9.99
N LEU A 45 -15.43 -7.83 -11.17
CA LEU A 45 -15.72 -6.76 -12.13
C LEU A 45 -16.08 -7.37 -13.49
N ARG A 46 -17.36 -7.24 -13.89
CA ARG A 46 -17.86 -7.79 -15.15
C ARG A 46 -18.64 -6.75 -15.93
N LEU A 47 -18.59 -6.83 -17.25
CA LEU A 47 -19.45 -6.06 -18.13
C LEU A 47 -20.37 -7.02 -18.90
N SER A 48 -21.62 -6.61 -19.12
CA SER A 48 -22.62 -7.40 -19.87
C SER A 48 -23.45 -6.51 -20.80
N GLU A 49 -24.23 -7.16 -21.68
CA GLU A 49 -25.08 -6.53 -22.70
C GLU A 49 -24.30 -5.65 -23.70
N LEU A 50 -23.01 -5.95 -23.87
CA LEU A 50 -22.13 -5.27 -24.82
C LEU A 50 -22.38 -5.80 -26.25
N PRO A 51 -22.02 -5.03 -27.30
CA PRO A 51 -21.97 -5.57 -28.65
C PRO A 51 -21.07 -6.83 -28.69
N ALA A 52 -21.53 -7.92 -29.28
CA ALA A 52 -20.81 -9.19 -29.29
C ALA A 52 -19.50 -9.12 -30.10
N ASN A 53 -18.44 -9.78 -29.63
CA ASN A 53 -17.12 -9.82 -30.27
C ASN A 53 -16.48 -8.45 -30.55
N ALA A 54 -16.92 -7.41 -29.86
CA ALA A 54 -16.50 -6.03 -30.08
C ALA A 54 -15.33 -5.64 -29.19
N ALA A 55 -14.48 -4.73 -29.69
CA ALA A 55 -13.45 -4.10 -28.88
C ALA A 55 -14.08 -3.04 -27.96
N ILE A 56 -13.90 -3.20 -26.67
CA ILE A 56 -14.44 -2.34 -25.60
C ILE A 56 -13.26 -1.75 -24.84
N ARG A 57 -13.12 -0.42 -24.89
CA ARG A 57 -12.13 0.31 -24.12
C ARG A 57 -12.70 0.65 -22.75
N ILE A 58 -12.07 0.16 -21.69
CA ILE A 58 -12.43 0.44 -20.31
C ILE A 58 -11.41 1.41 -19.73
N VAL A 59 -11.91 2.52 -19.21
CA VAL A 59 -11.13 3.58 -18.58
C VAL A 59 -11.45 3.59 -17.10
N SER A 60 -10.41 3.56 -16.26
CA SER A 60 -10.53 3.74 -14.82
C SER A 60 -9.86 5.04 -14.40
N SER A 61 -10.55 5.85 -13.60
CA SER A 61 -10.00 7.12 -13.11
C SER A 61 -10.33 7.38 -11.64
N ARG A 62 -9.44 8.08 -10.93
CA ARG A 62 -9.64 8.51 -9.54
C ARG A 62 -8.82 9.76 -9.24
N LEU A 63 -9.16 10.46 -8.15
CA LEU A 63 -8.26 11.43 -7.55
C LEU A 63 -7.33 10.70 -6.56
N ALA A 64 -6.02 10.80 -6.77
CA ALA A 64 -5.06 10.36 -5.75
C ALA A 64 -4.81 11.51 -4.77
N ARG A 65 -4.88 11.18 -3.46
CA ARG A 65 -4.43 12.01 -2.35
C ARG A 65 -3.41 11.22 -1.54
N GLY A 66 -2.22 11.76 -1.28
CA GLY A 66 -1.17 11.04 -0.55
C GLY A 66 0.20 11.70 -0.62
N THR A 67 1.26 10.93 -0.32
CA THR A 67 2.67 11.38 -0.26
C THR A 67 3.35 11.59 -1.61
N GLY A 68 2.67 11.26 -2.71
CA GLY A 68 3.14 11.56 -4.06
C GLY A 68 2.46 12.79 -4.65
N GLU A 69 2.46 12.88 -5.98
CA GLU A 69 1.68 13.89 -6.69
C GLU A 69 0.19 13.67 -6.47
N ASN A 70 -0.43 14.59 -5.73
CA ASN A 70 -1.87 14.75 -5.69
C ASN A 70 -2.35 15.11 -7.09
N GLY A 71 -3.43 14.47 -7.53
CA GLY A 71 -3.94 14.71 -8.87
C GLY A 71 -4.67 13.52 -9.45
N PRO A 72 -5.25 13.71 -10.63
CA PRO A 72 -6.00 12.65 -11.29
C PRO A 72 -5.06 11.52 -11.72
N ARG A 73 -5.55 10.30 -11.55
CA ARG A 73 -4.92 9.07 -11.98
C ARG A 73 -5.83 8.36 -12.95
N GLN A 74 -5.25 7.74 -13.97
CA GLN A 74 -6.00 7.01 -14.98
C GLN A 74 -5.25 5.76 -15.45
N ALA A 75 -6.00 4.71 -15.71
CA ALA A 75 -5.57 3.55 -16.49
C ALA A 75 -6.62 3.29 -17.58
N GLU A 76 -6.19 2.68 -18.68
CA GLU A 76 -7.11 2.20 -19.70
C GLU A 76 -6.70 0.84 -20.23
N ALA A 77 -7.67 0.04 -20.64
CA ALA A 77 -7.42 -1.23 -21.30
C ALA A 77 -8.53 -1.58 -22.29
N VAL A 78 -8.15 -2.18 -23.41
CA VAL A 78 -9.07 -2.65 -24.44
C VAL A 78 -9.28 -4.14 -24.28
N PHE A 79 -10.54 -4.55 -24.22
CA PHE A 79 -10.97 -5.94 -24.13
C PHE A 79 -11.83 -6.30 -25.32
N ARG A 80 -11.97 -7.59 -25.62
CA ARG A 80 -12.94 -8.08 -26.59
C ARG A 80 -14.10 -8.74 -25.87
N SER A 81 -15.32 -8.26 -26.05
CA SER A 81 -16.50 -8.96 -25.51
C SER A 81 -16.65 -10.35 -26.13
N ASP A 82 -17.18 -11.31 -25.38
CA ASP A 82 -17.50 -12.64 -25.90
C ASP A 82 -18.70 -12.61 -26.89
N ALA A 83 -19.05 -13.76 -27.44
CA ALA A 83 -20.19 -13.91 -28.34
C ALA A 83 -21.55 -13.59 -27.68
N GLN A 84 -21.59 -13.49 -26.34
CA GLN A 84 -22.74 -13.10 -25.54
C GLN A 84 -22.65 -11.64 -25.05
N GLY A 85 -21.66 -10.87 -25.50
CA GLY A 85 -21.51 -9.47 -25.10
C GLY A 85 -20.99 -9.27 -23.68
N ARG A 86 -20.14 -10.18 -23.18
CA ARG A 86 -19.62 -10.14 -21.80
C ARG A 86 -18.10 -9.99 -21.74
N ILE A 87 -17.63 -9.36 -20.67
CA ILE A 87 -16.22 -9.26 -20.28
C ILE A 87 -16.13 -9.57 -18.78
N ASP A 88 -15.21 -10.45 -18.37
CA ASP A 88 -14.87 -10.71 -16.97
C ASP A 88 -13.39 -10.41 -16.73
N LEU A 89 -13.09 -9.34 -15.99
CA LEU A 89 -11.71 -8.88 -15.79
C LEU A 89 -10.88 -9.83 -14.93
N ALA A 90 -11.51 -10.74 -14.17
CA ALA A 90 -10.78 -11.71 -13.38
C ALA A 90 -10.19 -12.84 -14.24
N SER A 91 -10.83 -13.17 -15.37
CA SER A 91 -10.43 -14.30 -16.22
C SER A 91 -9.93 -13.89 -17.60
N GLN A 92 -10.19 -12.66 -18.03
CA GLN A 92 -9.85 -12.18 -19.36
C GLN A 92 -8.68 -11.20 -19.31
N ALA A 93 -7.68 -11.41 -20.17
CA ALA A 93 -6.61 -10.46 -20.38
C ALA A 93 -7.07 -9.37 -21.38
N PRO A 94 -6.63 -8.11 -21.21
CA PRO A 94 -6.85 -7.08 -22.21
C PRO A 94 -6.03 -7.37 -23.48
N GLU A 95 -6.54 -6.94 -24.63
CA GLU A 95 -5.81 -6.98 -25.91
C GLU A 95 -4.70 -5.91 -25.96
N SER A 96 -4.91 -4.78 -25.29
CA SER A 96 -3.95 -3.68 -25.15
C SER A 96 -4.30 -2.76 -23.98
N GLY A 97 -3.37 -1.91 -23.55
CA GLY A 97 -3.62 -0.89 -22.52
C GLY A 97 -2.47 -0.69 -21.54
N SER A 98 -2.82 -0.17 -20.36
CA SER A 98 -1.90 0.12 -19.25
C SER A 98 -1.34 -1.12 -18.55
N TYR A 99 -1.87 -2.31 -18.83
CA TYR A 99 -1.39 -3.58 -18.28
C TYR A 99 -1.67 -4.75 -19.23
N SER A 100 -1.10 -5.91 -18.93
CA SER A 100 -1.30 -7.17 -19.63
C SER A 100 -1.62 -8.31 -18.65
N GLY A 101 -2.19 -9.40 -19.18
CA GLY A 101 -2.63 -10.54 -18.38
C GLY A 101 -4.02 -10.35 -17.74
N ALA A 102 -4.63 -11.45 -17.30
CA ALA A 102 -5.92 -11.41 -16.61
C ALA A 102 -5.69 -11.01 -15.13
N ASP A 103 -6.18 -9.83 -14.76
CA ASP A 103 -6.12 -9.34 -13.38
C ASP A 103 -7.24 -8.34 -13.14
N VAL A 104 -8.16 -8.68 -12.24
CA VAL A 104 -9.27 -7.79 -11.84
C VAL A 104 -8.78 -6.45 -11.28
N ARG A 105 -7.54 -6.41 -10.76
CA ARG A 105 -6.91 -5.22 -10.19
C ARG A 105 -6.14 -4.40 -11.24
N GLY A 106 -6.01 -4.91 -12.46
CA GLY A 106 -5.18 -4.34 -13.53
C GLY A 106 -5.45 -2.86 -13.76
N LEU A 107 -6.72 -2.48 -13.91
CA LEU A 107 -7.14 -1.08 -14.11
C LEU A 107 -6.90 -0.16 -12.89
N PHE A 108 -6.49 -0.69 -11.74
CA PHE A 108 -6.31 0.06 -10.50
C PHE A 108 -4.82 0.26 -10.18
N TRP A 109 -4.04 -0.82 -10.17
CA TRP A 109 -2.60 -0.72 -9.88
C TRP A 109 -1.81 -0.10 -11.04
N SER A 110 -2.31 -0.20 -12.27
CA SER A 110 -1.64 0.34 -13.48
C SER A 110 -1.95 1.82 -13.75
N MET A 111 -2.65 2.52 -12.86
CA MET A 111 -2.97 3.93 -13.11
C MET A 111 -1.73 4.81 -13.09
N HIS A 112 -1.64 5.80 -13.98
CA HIS A 112 -0.56 6.78 -14.06
C HIS A 112 -1.05 8.20 -13.72
N SER A 113 -0.13 9.13 -13.42
CA SER A 113 -0.47 10.57 -13.31
C SER A 113 -0.98 11.08 -14.65
N VAL A 114 -2.11 11.78 -14.67
CA VAL A 114 -2.58 12.50 -15.87
C VAL A 114 -2.75 13.99 -15.59
N LYS A 115 -2.75 14.83 -16.63
CA LYS A 115 -3.04 16.26 -16.47
C LYS A 115 -4.54 16.44 -16.17
N PRO A 116 -4.92 17.39 -15.29
CA PRO A 116 -6.33 17.76 -15.13
C PRO A 116 -6.94 18.16 -16.48
N SER A 117 -8.11 17.61 -16.79
CA SER A 117 -8.86 17.84 -18.04
C SER A 117 -10.35 17.90 -17.73
N SER A 118 -11.10 18.69 -18.50
CA SER A 118 -12.57 18.75 -18.44
C SER A 118 -13.25 17.44 -18.84
N ALA A 119 -12.51 16.50 -19.45
CA ALA A 119 -12.99 15.16 -19.78
C ALA A 119 -12.95 14.18 -18.61
N LEU A 120 -12.26 14.53 -17.51
CA LEU A 120 -12.34 13.77 -16.28
C LEU A 120 -13.70 14.06 -15.61
N PRO A 121 -14.38 13.04 -15.07
CA PRO A 121 -15.56 13.29 -14.27
C PRO A 121 -15.22 14.27 -13.12
N PRO A 122 -16.20 15.03 -12.60
CA PRO A 122 -15.97 15.89 -11.45
C PRO A 122 -15.58 15.02 -10.25
N LEU A 123 -14.26 14.90 -10.04
CA LEU A 123 -13.68 14.11 -8.96
C LEU A 123 -13.79 14.92 -7.68
N ASP A 124 -14.69 14.51 -6.78
CA ASP A 124 -14.88 15.17 -5.49
C ASP A 124 -13.67 14.93 -4.59
N PRO A 125 -12.95 16.00 -4.17
CA PRO A 125 -11.80 15.86 -3.32
C PRO A 125 -12.12 15.31 -1.91
N GLU A 126 -13.38 15.36 -1.45
CA GLU A 126 -13.81 14.78 -0.17
C GLU A 126 -14.11 13.27 -0.24
N GLN A 127 -14.24 12.71 -1.45
CA GLN A 127 -14.59 11.29 -1.68
C GLN A 127 -13.36 10.41 -1.87
N ALA A 128 -12.54 10.30 -0.82
CA ALA A 128 -11.39 9.40 -0.83
C ALA A 128 -11.83 7.94 -1.14
N GLY A 129 -11.26 7.34 -2.19
CA GLY A 129 -11.57 5.97 -2.61
C GLY A 129 -12.61 5.85 -3.73
N GLU A 130 -13.21 6.94 -4.20
CA GLU A 130 -14.08 6.91 -5.39
C GLU A 130 -13.25 6.64 -6.66
N ILE A 131 -13.69 5.66 -7.44
CA ILE A 131 -13.14 5.29 -8.74
C ILE A 131 -14.26 5.29 -9.77
N TRP A 132 -14.01 5.96 -10.88
CA TRP A 132 -14.90 5.99 -12.04
C TRP A 132 -14.43 4.96 -13.06
N LEU A 133 -15.35 4.08 -13.44
CA LEU A 133 -15.18 3.11 -14.51
C LEU A 133 -16.09 3.51 -15.67
N GLN A 134 -15.51 3.66 -16.85
CA GLN A 134 -16.23 4.04 -18.07
C GLN A 134 -15.88 3.07 -19.19
N ALA A 135 -16.89 2.57 -19.91
CA ALA A 135 -16.72 1.62 -21.00
C ALA A 135 -17.16 2.24 -22.34
N TYR A 136 -16.33 2.13 -23.36
CA TYR A 136 -16.52 2.75 -24.67
C TYR A 136 -16.43 1.73 -25.81
N ALA A 137 -17.25 1.91 -26.84
CA ALA A 137 -17.05 1.32 -28.16
C ALA A 137 -16.66 2.43 -29.14
N GLY A 138 -15.38 2.46 -29.55
CA GLY A 138 -14.81 3.64 -30.21
C GLY A 138 -14.86 4.86 -29.28
N GLU A 139 -15.52 5.92 -29.74
CA GLU A 139 -15.76 7.15 -28.96
C GLU A 139 -17.10 7.16 -28.22
N GLN A 140 -17.99 6.19 -28.48
CA GLN A 140 -19.30 6.13 -27.85
C GLN A 140 -19.17 5.56 -26.43
N LEU A 141 -19.56 6.34 -25.42
CA LEU A 141 -19.75 5.85 -24.06
C LEU A 141 -20.93 4.88 -24.03
N LEU A 142 -20.66 3.63 -23.66
CA LEU A 142 -21.67 2.58 -23.52
C LEU A 142 -22.29 2.60 -22.12
N THR A 143 -21.45 2.65 -21.10
CA THR A 143 -21.88 2.61 -19.70
C THR A 143 -20.79 3.15 -18.78
N GLN A 144 -21.18 3.57 -17.58
CA GLN A 144 -20.27 4.04 -16.55
C GLN A 144 -20.76 3.63 -15.16
N LYS A 145 -19.82 3.49 -14.23
CA LYS A 145 -20.12 3.15 -12.84
C LYS A 145 -19.11 3.76 -11.90
N LYS A 146 -19.61 4.21 -10.76
CA LYS A 146 -18.80 4.59 -9.60
C LYS A 146 -18.59 3.37 -8.71
N LEU A 147 -17.34 3.15 -8.31
CA LEU A 147 -16.92 2.16 -7.34
C LEU A 147 -16.29 2.90 -6.17
N GLN A 148 -16.81 2.65 -4.96
CA GLN A 148 -16.20 3.13 -3.74
C GLN A 148 -15.26 2.05 -3.21
N LEU A 149 -13.97 2.19 -3.48
CA LEU A 149 -12.94 1.28 -2.98
C LEU A 149 -12.31 1.92 -1.73
N ARG A 150 -12.80 1.53 -0.55
CA ARG A 150 -12.38 2.11 0.72
C ARG A 150 -11.10 1.45 1.23
N PRO A 151 -10.11 2.23 1.69
CA PRO A 151 -8.97 1.66 2.39
C PRO A 151 -9.29 1.27 3.85
N VAL A 152 -10.39 1.77 4.42
CA VAL A 152 -10.77 1.64 5.82
C VAL A 152 -12.29 1.39 5.90
N ALA A 153 -12.71 0.46 6.75
CA ALA A 153 -14.13 0.18 6.99
C ALA A 153 -14.81 1.34 7.72
N ALA A 154 -16.05 1.65 7.36
CA ALA A 154 -16.76 2.87 7.82
C ALA A 154 -16.96 2.92 9.35
N GLU A 155 -17.05 1.75 9.99
CA GLU A 155 -17.26 1.58 11.41
C GLU A 155 -16.00 1.73 12.28
N VAL A 156 -14.81 1.84 11.67
CA VAL A 156 -13.55 2.01 12.42
C VAL A 156 -13.49 3.39 13.03
N GLN A 157 -13.32 3.43 14.35
CA GLN A 157 -13.09 4.64 15.10
C GLN A 157 -11.59 4.89 15.23
N VAL A 158 -11.17 6.13 15.01
CA VAL A 158 -9.77 6.55 15.14
C VAL A 158 -9.69 7.76 16.06
N ARG A 159 -8.84 7.71 17.08
CA ARG A 159 -8.56 8.83 17.97
C ARG A 159 -7.07 9.07 18.12
N LEU A 160 -6.69 10.33 18.35
CA LEU A 160 -5.32 10.67 18.73
C LEU A 160 -5.03 10.13 20.14
N VAL A 161 -3.76 9.82 20.38
CA VAL A 161 -3.27 9.40 21.69
C VAL A 161 -2.39 10.50 22.24
N GLU A 162 -2.83 11.16 23.31
CA GLU A 162 -2.17 12.36 23.84
C GLU A 162 -0.76 12.06 24.35
N GLU A 163 -0.53 10.86 24.90
CA GLU A 163 0.77 10.45 25.45
C GLU A 163 1.85 10.24 24.39
N PHE A 164 1.47 10.10 23.10
CA PHE A 164 2.40 9.85 22.01
C PHE A 164 2.13 10.79 20.83
N ALA A 165 3.07 11.70 20.57
CA ALA A 165 2.94 12.69 19.50
C ALA A 165 2.56 12.05 18.15
N GLY A 166 1.42 12.48 17.60
CA GLY A 166 0.89 12.03 16.31
C GLY A 166 0.39 10.58 16.25
N ALA A 167 0.45 9.85 17.36
CA ALA A 167 -0.02 8.48 17.43
C ALA A 167 -1.55 8.43 17.36
N ARG A 168 -2.05 7.35 16.75
CA ARG A 168 -3.48 7.13 16.55
C ARG A 168 -3.85 5.73 17.02
N TYR A 169 -4.90 5.66 17.81
CA TYR A 169 -5.52 4.41 18.19
C TYR A 169 -6.77 4.19 17.34
N ALA A 170 -6.80 3.08 16.62
CA ALA A 170 -7.89 2.67 15.74
C ALA A 170 -8.49 1.36 16.23
N VAL A 171 -9.82 1.29 16.27
CA VAL A 171 -10.55 0.11 16.73
C VAL A 171 -11.90 0.01 16.03
N GLY A 172 -12.31 -1.21 15.68
CA GLY A 172 -13.65 -1.50 15.16
C GLY A 172 -14.71 -1.48 16.25
N PRO A 173 -16.00 -1.60 15.89
CA PRO A 173 -17.10 -1.57 16.85
C PRO A 173 -17.07 -2.77 17.82
N GLY A 174 -17.73 -2.58 18.97
CA GLY A 174 -17.89 -3.60 20.00
C GLY A 174 -16.83 -3.56 21.10
N LYS A 175 -17.19 -4.12 22.27
CA LYS A 175 -16.39 -4.06 23.51
C LYS A 175 -15.64 -5.35 23.84
N HIS A 176 -15.56 -6.29 22.91
CA HIS A 176 -14.84 -7.54 23.14
C HIS A 176 -13.33 -7.30 23.10
N LYS A 177 -12.60 -8.08 23.91
CA LYS A 177 -11.13 -8.06 23.90
C LYS A 177 -10.61 -8.74 22.63
N ARG A 178 -9.80 -8.02 21.88
CA ARG A 178 -9.20 -8.43 20.61
C ARG A 178 -7.67 -8.39 20.67
N GLY A 179 -7.02 -9.08 19.74
CA GLY A 179 -5.59 -8.93 19.54
C GLY A 179 -5.23 -7.48 19.21
N ALA A 180 -4.06 -7.03 19.68
CA ALA A 180 -3.60 -5.67 19.47
C ALA A 180 -2.32 -5.60 18.64
N LEU A 181 -2.19 -4.52 17.86
CA LEU A 181 -1.04 -4.26 17.01
C LEU A 181 -0.45 -2.89 17.29
N ILE A 182 0.88 -2.82 17.39
CA ILE A 182 1.62 -1.58 17.27
C ILE A 182 2.16 -1.48 15.86
N VAL A 183 1.85 -0.40 15.15
CA VAL A 183 2.25 -0.18 13.76
C VAL A 183 3.37 0.85 13.70
N LEU A 184 4.49 0.47 13.07
CA LEU A 184 5.68 1.29 12.87
C LEU A 184 5.92 1.52 11.37
N GLY A 185 5.95 2.80 10.97
CA GLY A 185 6.35 3.22 9.63
C GLY A 185 7.87 3.10 9.40
N GLY A 186 8.31 3.37 8.16
CA GLY A 186 9.72 3.37 7.77
C GLY A 186 10.39 4.74 7.92
N SER A 187 11.31 5.02 7.00
CA SER A 187 12.08 6.27 6.95
C SER A 187 11.29 7.49 6.46
N GLU A 188 10.05 7.31 6.03
CA GLU A 188 9.13 8.40 5.67
C GLU A 188 8.85 9.31 6.88
N GLY A 189 8.85 8.74 8.09
CA GLY A 189 8.60 9.45 9.33
C GLY A 189 7.21 10.06 9.44
N GLY A 190 7.03 10.90 10.46
CA GLY A 190 5.76 11.60 10.72
C GLY A 190 4.62 10.65 11.08
N SER A 191 3.38 11.07 10.84
CA SER A 191 2.18 10.33 11.25
C SER A 191 1.59 9.43 10.15
N ILE A 192 2.27 9.25 9.02
CA ILE A 192 1.68 8.60 7.84
C ILE A 192 1.19 7.17 8.11
N ALA A 193 2.04 6.31 8.66
CA ALA A 193 1.67 4.92 8.96
C ALA A 193 0.55 4.86 10.01
N ALA A 194 0.54 5.80 10.96
CA ALA A 194 -0.53 5.92 11.95
C ALA A 194 -1.86 6.36 11.32
N ARG A 195 -1.83 7.16 10.25
CA ARG A 195 -3.03 7.58 9.51
C ARG A 195 -3.54 6.53 8.53
N SER A 196 -2.65 5.77 7.89
CA SER A 196 -3.03 4.84 6.83
C SER A 196 -3.18 3.39 7.30
N SER A 197 -2.19 2.88 8.02
CA SER A 197 -2.07 1.44 8.31
C SER A 197 -2.82 1.05 9.58
N ALA A 198 -2.87 1.93 10.59
CA ALA A 198 -3.61 1.65 11.82
C ALA A 198 -5.12 1.42 11.59
N PRO A 199 -5.86 2.33 10.91
CA PRO A 199 -7.27 2.10 10.64
C PRO A 199 -7.53 0.95 9.65
N LEU A 200 -6.61 0.71 8.71
CA LEU A 200 -6.68 -0.45 7.81
C LEU A 200 -6.66 -1.77 8.60
N LEU A 201 -5.70 -1.95 9.50
CA LEU A 201 -5.61 -3.16 10.32
C LEU A 201 -6.77 -3.24 11.34
N ALA A 202 -7.26 -2.11 11.85
CA ALA A 202 -8.46 -2.10 12.69
C ALA A 202 -9.72 -2.54 11.94
N SER A 203 -9.80 -2.26 10.63
CA SER A 203 -10.87 -2.77 9.74
C SER A 203 -10.85 -4.29 9.63
N GLN A 204 -9.75 -4.94 9.99
CA GLN A 204 -9.61 -6.40 10.02
C GLN A 204 -9.94 -7.00 11.38
N GLY A 205 -10.37 -6.19 12.35
CA GLY A 205 -10.81 -6.66 13.67
C GLY A 205 -9.81 -6.47 14.80
N TYR A 206 -8.65 -5.85 14.58
CA TYR A 206 -7.65 -5.63 15.64
C TYR A 206 -7.83 -4.29 16.36
N ALA A 207 -7.28 -4.20 17.58
CA ALA A 207 -7.04 -2.92 18.26
C ALA A 207 -5.65 -2.41 17.86
N VAL A 208 -5.55 -1.24 17.22
CA VAL A 208 -4.29 -0.84 16.56
C VAL A 208 -3.80 0.50 17.05
N LEU A 209 -2.57 0.55 17.55
CA LEU A 209 -1.84 1.78 17.84
C LEU A 209 -0.82 2.05 16.72
N GLY A 210 -1.11 3.03 15.88
CA GLY A 210 -0.12 3.61 14.99
C GLY A 210 0.82 4.52 15.75
N LEU A 211 2.11 4.19 15.81
CA LEU A 211 3.09 4.83 16.69
C LEU A 211 4.22 5.51 15.90
N PRO A 212 4.14 6.83 15.69
CA PRO A 212 5.27 7.61 15.22
C PRO A 212 6.44 7.59 16.22
N TYR A 213 7.66 7.48 15.70
CA TYR A 213 8.89 7.44 16.49
C TYR A 213 10.03 8.29 15.89
N TYR A 214 9.81 8.85 14.70
CA TYR A 214 10.75 9.66 13.93
C TYR A 214 9.95 10.64 13.08
N SER A 215 10.39 11.90 13.00
CA SER A 215 9.74 12.95 12.19
C SER A 215 10.79 13.94 11.68
N PRO A 216 11.35 13.71 10.48
CA PRO A 216 12.29 14.64 9.88
C PRO A 216 11.55 15.86 9.32
N PRO A 217 12.27 16.97 9.09
CA PRO A 217 11.80 17.98 8.15
C PRO A 217 11.70 17.39 6.74
N SER A 218 10.79 17.92 5.93
CA SER A 218 10.57 17.46 4.55
C SER A 218 10.80 18.59 3.56
N TRP A 219 11.25 18.28 2.36
CA TRP A 219 11.35 19.29 1.29
C TRP A 219 10.04 19.38 0.51
N GLY A 220 9.60 20.60 0.19
CA GLY A 220 8.42 20.84 -0.64
C GLY A 220 8.65 21.96 -1.66
N PRO A 221 7.65 22.27 -2.49
CA PRO A 221 7.78 23.27 -3.57
C PRO A 221 8.19 24.66 -3.08
N GLU A 222 7.83 25.02 -1.85
CA GLU A 222 8.15 26.29 -1.19
C GLU A 222 9.43 26.22 -0.35
N GLY A 223 10.20 25.14 -0.46
CA GLY A 223 11.43 24.88 0.29
C GLY A 223 11.25 23.91 1.46
N MET A 224 12.17 24.00 2.42
CA MET A 224 12.21 23.11 3.59
C MET A 224 11.03 23.38 4.53
N LYS A 225 10.21 22.36 4.75
CA LYS A 225 9.10 22.38 5.71
C LYS A 225 9.57 21.84 7.05
N PRO A 226 9.11 22.43 8.18
CA PRO A 226 9.41 21.90 9.49
C PRO A 226 8.87 20.47 9.65
N ALA A 227 9.43 19.74 10.62
CA ALA A 227 8.97 18.40 10.97
C ALA A 227 7.47 18.41 11.36
N GLU A 228 6.70 17.44 10.86
CA GLU A 228 5.27 17.27 11.19
C GLU A 228 5.05 17.14 12.71
N LEU A 229 5.94 16.41 13.39
CA LEU A 229 5.88 16.13 14.82
C LEU A 229 7.20 16.58 15.48
N PRO A 230 7.36 17.87 15.82
CA PRO A 230 8.63 18.44 16.27
C PRO A 230 9.18 17.85 17.58
N SER A 231 8.33 17.20 18.39
CA SER A 231 8.72 16.53 19.63
C SER A 231 9.33 15.13 19.41
N LEU A 232 9.33 14.63 18.18
CA LEU A 232 9.98 13.37 17.83
C LEU A 232 11.41 13.61 17.30
N PRO A 233 12.28 12.59 17.36
CA PRO A 233 13.59 12.64 16.72
C PRO A 233 13.51 13.05 15.25
N LYS A 234 14.39 13.97 14.83
CA LYS A 234 14.52 14.45 13.44
C LYS A 234 15.57 13.68 12.63
N ALA A 235 16.30 12.80 13.31
CA ALA A 235 17.31 11.90 12.75
C ALA A 235 17.07 10.49 13.29
N PHE A 236 17.49 9.48 12.54
CA PHE A 236 17.72 8.13 13.05
C PHE A 236 19.02 8.15 13.86
N ALA A 237 18.97 8.66 15.10
CA ALA A 237 20.12 8.72 15.97
C ALA A 237 19.72 8.26 17.37
N ASN A 238 20.14 7.04 17.73
CA ASN A 238 19.89 6.42 19.03
C ASN A 238 18.40 6.42 19.44
N ILE A 239 17.50 6.14 18.49
CA ILE A 239 16.07 6.08 18.82
C ILE A 239 15.83 4.89 19.77
N GLU A 240 15.28 5.17 20.94
CA GLU A 240 15.10 4.17 22.00
C GLU A 240 14.02 3.14 21.67
N LEU A 241 14.42 1.86 21.65
CA LEU A 241 13.50 0.74 21.46
C LEU A 241 12.48 0.62 22.61
N SER A 242 12.84 1.09 23.81
CA SER A 242 11.99 1.08 25.01
C SER A 242 10.67 1.85 24.86
N ARG A 243 10.53 2.68 23.82
CA ARG A 243 9.25 3.29 23.42
C ARG A 243 8.14 2.25 23.21
N LEU A 244 8.47 1.02 22.78
CA LEU A 244 7.45 -0.03 22.66
C LEU A 244 6.93 -0.56 24.01
N GLN A 245 7.70 -0.49 25.10
CA GLN A 245 7.16 -0.77 26.44
C GLN A 245 6.09 0.26 26.81
N GLN A 246 6.36 1.54 26.58
CA GLN A 246 5.39 2.61 26.88
C GLN A 246 4.10 2.42 26.08
N ALA A 247 4.24 2.07 24.79
CA ALA A 247 3.10 1.78 23.91
C ALA A 247 2.31 0.55 24.37
N ARG A 248 2.99 -0.53 24.80
CA ARG A 248 2.37 -1.72 25.39
C ARG A 248 1.58 -1.34 26.65
N ASP A 249 2.21 -0.65 27.60
CA ASP A 249 1.58 -0.28 28.86
C ASP A 249 0.31 0.56 28.62
N TRP A 250 0.37 1.48 27.65
CA TRP A 250 -0.80 2.23 27.23
C TRP A 250 -1.88 1.34 26.61
N LEU A 251 -1.51 0.43 25.71
CA LEU A 251 -2.45 -0.50 25.08
C LEU A 251 -3.15 -1.40 26.10
N THR A 252 -2.45 -1.88 27.12
CA THR A 252 -3.04 -2.75 28.16
C THR A 252 -4.12 -2.08 28.99
N ARG A 253 -4.19 -0.74 28.99
CA ARG A 253 -5.25 0.03 29.67
C ARG A 253 -6.52 0.20 28.84
N GLN A 254 -6.50 -0.17 27.55
CA GLN A 254 -7.67 -0.02 26.68
C GLN A 254 -8.64 -1.19 26.91
N PRO A 255 -9.95 -0.93 27.06
CA PRO A 255 -10.92 -1.99 27.39
C PRO A 255 -11.06 -3.04 26.29
N GLU A 256 -10.80 -2.67 25.03
CA GLU A 256 -10.86 -3.55 23.86
C GLU A 256 -9.61 -4.43 23.71
N VAL A 257 -8.52 -4.18 24.44
CA VAL A 257 -7.24 -4.88 24.23
C VAL A 257 -7.12 -6.13 25.09
N ASP A 258 -6.77 -7.24 24.44
CA ASP A 258 -6.21 -8.40 25.13
C ASP A 258 -4.69 -8.23 25.33
N ALA A 259 -4.30 -7.88 26.56
CA ALA A 259 -2.89 -7.65 26.91
C ALA A 259 -1.97 -8.86 26.70
N SER A 260 -2.52 -10.07 26.56
CA SER A 260 -1.75 -11.29 26.28
C SER A 260 -1.46 -11.51 24.79
N ARG A 261 -2.13 -10.76 23.89
CA ARG A 261 -2.10 -10.92 22.43
C ARG A 261 -1.70 -9.61 21.73
N ILE A 262 -0.50 -9.10 22.03
CA ILE A 262 0.04 -7.89 21.39
C ILE A 262 1.15 -8.25 20.40
N GLY A 263 1.02 -7.80 19.15
CA GLY A 263 2.06 -7.91 18.12
C GLY A 263 2.55 -6.56 17.61
N VAL A 264 3.57 -6.60 16.75
CA VAL A 264 4.16 -5.43 16.10
C VAL A 264 4.16 -5.64 14.60
N TYR A 265 3.67 -4.64 13.86
CA TYR A 265 3.73 -4.58 12.40
C TYR A 265 4.70 -3.46 12.00
N GLY A 266 5.81 -3.82 11.36
CA GLY A 266 6.86 -2.87 10.97
C GLY A 266 7.16 -2.94 9.48
N VAL A 267 7.44 -1.77 8.89
CA VAL A 267 7.86 -1.65 7.48
C VAL A 267 9.21 -0.97 7.41
N SER A 268 10.17 -1.52 6.65
CA SER A 268 11.49 -0.92 6.40
C SER A 268 12.24 -0.62 7.71
N LYS A 269 12.62 0.62 8.00
CA LYS A 269 13.17 1.02 9.31
C LYS A 269 12.28 0.65 10.51
N GLY A 270 10.96 0.62 10.34
CA GLY A 270 10.03 0.12 11.34
C GLY A 270 10.11 -1.39 11.54
N ALA A 271 10.46 -2.16 10.50
CA ALA A 271 10.73 -3.59 10.60
C ALA A 271 12.06 -3.85 11.32
N GLU A 272 13.11 -3.08 11.01
CA GLU A 272 14.39 -3.09 11.74
C GLU A 272 14.14 -2.82 13.25
N PHE A 273 13.39 -1.76 13.58
CA PHE A 273 12.97 -1.44 14.95
C PHE A 273 12.24 -2.62 15.60
N ALA A 274 11.20 -3.14 14.92
CA ALA A 274 10.36 -4.21 15.47
C ALA A 274 11.15 -5.48 15.78
N LEU A 275 12.04 -5.91 14.88
CA LEU A 275 12.90 -7.06 15.08
C LEU A 275 13.91 -6.84 16.22
N ALA A 276 14.53 -5.65 16.27
CA ALA A 276 15.46 -5.29 17.33
C ALA A 276 14.80 -5.27 18.71
N ALA A 277 13.56 -4.77 18.80
CA ALA A 277 12.78 -4.78 20.02
C ALA A 277 12.31 -6.19 20.40
N ALA A 278 11.80 -6.98 19.44
CA ALA A 278 11.32 -8.34 19.66
C ALA A 278 12.41 -9.29 20.19
N ALA A 279 13.66 -9.09 19.77
CA ALA A 279 14.81 -9.82 20.31
C ALA A 279 15.13 -9.50 21.80
N ARG A 280 14.46 -8.50 22.38
CA ARG A 280 14.71 -7.95 23.73
C ARG A 280 13.45 -7.86 24.60
N MET A 281 12.28 -8.23 24.08
CA MET A 281 10.99 -8.00 24.72
C MET A 281 10.07 -9.23 24.61
N ASP A 282 9.94 -9.99 25.69
CA ASP A 282 9.20 -11.26 25.71
C ASP A 282 7.67 -11.12 25.64
N TRP A 283 7.15 -9.90 25.82
CA TRP A 283 5.72 -9.64 25.76
C TRP A 283 5.17 -9.60 24.33
N ILE A 284 6.04 -9.41 23.32
CA ILE A 284 5.64 -9.37 21.91
C ILE A 284 5.28 -10.80 21.49
N LYS A 285 4.07 -11.01 20.98
CA LYS A 285 3.59 -12.34 20.56
C LYS A 285 3.85 -12.64 19.10
N ALA A 286 3.70 -11.64 18.24
CA ALA A 286 3.88 -11.78 16.81
C ALA A 286 4.56 -10.53 16.23
N VAL A 287 5.42 -10.74 15.24
CA VAL A 287 6.00 -9.66 14.43
C VAL A 287 5.69 -9.91 12.96
N VAL A 288 5.17 -8.89 12.29
CA VAL A 288 5.15 -8.82 10.82
C VAL A 288 6.19 -7.80 10.41
N ALA A 289 7.22 -8.24 9.69
CA ALA A 289 8.33 -7.42 9.23
C ALA A 289 8.33 -7.37 7.70
N ILE A 290 7.88 -6.24 7.16
CA ILE A 290 7.85 -5.99 5.72
C ILE A 290 9.16 -5.29 5.31
N VAL A 291 9.80 -5.81 4.27
CA VAL A 291 11.12 -5.44 3.77
C VAL A 291 12.15 -5.31 4.90
N PRO A 292 12.41 -6.41 5.65
CA PRO A 292 13.14 -6.39 6.91
C PRO A 292 14.64 -6.13 6.74
N SER A 293 15.33 -5.88 7.86
CA SER A 293 16.79 -5.95 7.96
C SER A 293 17.24 -6.95 9.02
N ASP A 294 18.38 -7.60 8.77
CA ASP A 294 19.04 -8.55 9.68
C ASP A 294 20.11 -7.89 10.58
N VAL A 295 20.42 -6.61 10.35
CA VAL A 295 21.40 -5.82 11.11
C VAL A 295 20.78 -4.50 11.55
N ILE A 296 21.35 -3.89 12.59
CA ILE A 296 21.13 -2.48 12.88
C ILE A 296 22.01 -1.67 11.94
N TRP A 297 21.45 -0.70 11.25
CA TRP A 297 22.24 0.17 10.37
C TRP A 297 22.64 1.47 11.06
N GLU A 298 23.70 2.07 10.52
CA GLU A 298 24.16 3.41 10.87
C GLU A 298 23.02 4.43 10.88
N GLY A 299 23.06 5.30 11.88
CA GLY A 299 22.13 6.40 12.04
C GLY A 299 22.43 7.57 11.12
N TRP A 300 21.39 8.29 10.68
CA TRP A 300 21.50 9.39 9.72
C TRP A 300 20.40 10.44 9.95
N GLY A 301 20.54 11.60 9.31
CA GLY A 301 19.54 12.66 9.33
C GLY A 301 20.01 13.95 10.00
N MET A 302 19.12 14.94 10.06
CA MET A 302 19.47 16.29 10.49
C MET A 302 19.89 16.33 11.97
N GLY A 303 21.11 16.76 12.23
CA GLY A 303 21.68 16.84 13.58
C GLY A 303 22.29 15.53 14.10
N ALA A 304 22.42 14.50 13.24
CA ALA A 304 23.22 13.32 13.57
C ALA A 304 24.72 13.67 13.66
N ALA A 305 25.49 12.86 14.38
CA ALA A 305 26.93 13.09 14.65
C ALA A 305 27.84 13.03 13.41
N GLY A 306 27.30 12.66 12.24
CA GLY A 306 28.03 12.46 10.99
C GLY A 306 28.15 10.97 10.64
N PRO A 307 28.80 10.66 9.50
CA PRO A 307 28.96 9.28 9.03
C PRO A 307 29.72 8.41 10.03
N ASP A 308 29.28 7.16 10.17
CA ASP A 308 29.81 6.11 11.07
C ASP A 308 30.03 6.57 12.53
N GLN A 309 29.19 7.48 13.03
CA GLN A 309 29.31 8.02 14.39
C GLN A 309 28.10 7.74 15.27
N THR A 310 27.01 7.20 14.72
CA THR A 310 25.79 6.95 15.49
C THR A 310 25.03 5.73 15.00
N SER A 311 24.28 5.12 15.90
CA SER A 311 23.36 4.02 15.58
C SER A 311 21.99 4.57 15.22
N SER A 312 21.24 3.85 14.37
CA SER A 312 19.81 4.16 14.20
C SER A 312 19.04 4.02 15.51
N PHE A 313 19.41 3.04 16.35
CA PHE A 313 18.63 2.61 17.49
C PHE A 313 19.46 2.43 18.76
N ALA A 314 18.83 2.67 19.90
CA ALA A 314 19.40 2.48 21.22
C ALA A 314 18.52 1.59 22.09
N TRP A 315 19.14 0.97 23.08
CA TRP A 315 18.46 0.17 24.08
C TRP A 315 19.00 0.53 25.46
N GLN A 316 18.10 0.97 26.34
CA GLN A 316 18.43 1.34 27.73
C GLN A 316 19.52 2.43 27.79
N GLY A 317 19.41 3.44 26.93
CA GLY A 317 20.34 4.56 26.86
C GLY A 317 21.67 4.24 26.17
N LYS A 318 21.83 3.02 25.63
CA LYS A 318 23.07 2.60 24.94
C LYS A 318 22.81 2.40 23.45
N PRO A 319 23.62 3.00 22.56
CA PRO A 319 23.57 2.71 21.13
C PRO A 319 23.72 1.21 20.88
N LEU A 320 22.87 0.64 20.03
CA LEU A 320 23.09 -0.71 19.53
C LEU A 320 24.24 -0.69 18.53
N PRO A 321 25.12 -1.71 18.48
CA PRO A 321 26.15 -1.80 17.45
C PRO A 321 25.49 -1.76 16.07
N TRP A 322 26.12 -1.08 15.11
CA TRP A 322 25.55 -0.85 13.78
C TRP A 322 26.50 -1.25 12.66
N GLN A 323 25.94 -1.46 11.47
CA GLN A 323 26.67 -1.63 10.23
C GLN A 323 26.82 -0.25 9.54
N PRO A 324 28.05 0.20 9.25
CA PRO A 324 28.27 1.47 8.55
C PRO A 324 27.87 1.41 7.08
N TYR A 325 27.54 2.56 6.52
CA TYR A 325 27.40 2.75 5.08
C TYR A 325 28.76 3.08 4.44
N LYS A 326 28.85 2.97 3.12
CA LYS A 326 29.99 3.48 2.34
C LYS A 326 29.50 4.04 1.01
N GLY A 327 29.93 5.24 0.63
CA GLY A 327 29.52 5.83 -0.66
C GLY A 327 28.16 6.52 -0.66
N MET A 328 27.61 6.87 0.52
CA MET A 328 26.26 7.45 0.63
C MET A 328 26.17 8.86 0.03
N ASP A 329 27.22 9.67 0.18
CA ASP A 329 27.26 11.03 -0.36
C ASP A 329 27.28 11.02 -1.90
N GLU A 330 28.08 10.12 -2.48
CA GLU A 330 28.16 9.90 -3.92
C GLU A 330 26.83 9.40 -4.50
N GLU A 331 26.17 8.45 -3.82
CA GLU A 331 24.86 7.96 -4.23
C GLU A 331 23.79 9.06 -4.11
N SER A 332 23.81 9.83 -3.02
CA SER A 332 22.85 10.91 -2.77
C SER A 332 23.00 12.10 -3.73
N ALA A 333 24.16 12.27 -4.36
CA ALA A 333 24.35 13.27 -5.43
C ALA A 333 23.40 13.03 -6.63
N GLY A 334 22.86 11.80 -6.79
CA GLY A 334 21.83 11.48 -7.76
C GLY A 334 20.54 12.30 -7.60
N PHE A 335 20.17 12.71 -6.38
CA PHE A 335 18.99 13.56 -6.15
C PHE A 335 19.09 14.93 -6.83
N THR A 336 20.28 15.50 -6.87
CA THR A 336 20.53 16.82 -7.49
C THR A 336 20.78 16.68 -9.00
N THR A 337 21.44 15.61 -9.42
CA THR A 337 21.82 15.39 -10.83
C THR A 337 20.74 14.69 -11.66
N GLY A 338 19.68 14.19 -11.03
CA GLY A 338 18.62 13.41 -11.67
C GLY A 338 19.03 11.96 -12.01
N GLN A 339 20.22 11.53 -11.61
CA GLN A 339 20.67 10.15 -11.79
C GLN A 339 19.90 9.20 -10.87
N PRO A 340 19.70 7.93 -11.27
CA PRO A 340 19.08 6.92 -10.41
C PRO A 340 19.85 6.71 -9.10
N VAL A 341 19.16 6.91 -7.98
CA VAL A 341 19.62 6.71 -6.61
C VAL A 341 19.12 5.35 -6.11
N HIS A 342 20.04 4.45 -5.79
CA HIS A 342 19.81 3.13 -5.24
C HIS A 342 20.49 3.04 -3.88
N ILE A 343 19.74 3.29 -2.81
CA ILE A 343 20.26 3.28 -1.43
C ILE A 343 20.91 1.94 -1.07
N ARG A 344 20.49 0.85 -1.72
CA ARG A 344 21.11 -0.47 -1.56
C ARG A 344 22.61 -0.47 -1.82
N ARG A 345 23.09 0.32 -2.80
CA ARG A 345 24.52 0.35 -3.18
C ARG A 345 25.40 0.75 -1.98
N PRO A 346 25.17 1.89 -1.30
CA PRO A 346 25.94 2.25 -0.12
C PRO A 346 25.91 1.24 1.02
N LEU A 347 24.77 0.56 1.21
CA LEU A 347 24.60 -0.43 2.27
C LEU A 347 25.42 -1.70 1.97
N GLU A 348 25.37 -2.20 0.74
CA GLU A 348 26.18 -3.35 0.30
C GLU A 348 27.68 -3.04 0.32
N GLN A 349 28.08 -1.84 -0.14
CA GLN A 349 29.47 -1.39 -0.06
C GLN A 349 29.94 -1.27 1.39
N GLY A 350 29.07 -0.79 2.30
CA GLY A 350 29.33 -0.73 3.73
C GLY A 350 29.55 -2.11 4.33
N ARG A 351 28.69 -3.10 4.00
CA ARG A 351 28.87 -4.50 4.43
C ARG A 351 30.18 -5.10 3.92
N ALA A 352 30.54 -4.84 2.65
CA ALA A 352 31.76 -5.36 2.06
C ALA A 352 33.03 -4.70 2.63
N ALA A 353 32.96 -3.42 2.99
CA ALA A 353 34.09 -2.67 3.52
C ALA A 353 34.36 -2.92 5.01
N TYR A 354 33.31 -3.25 5.78
CA TYR A 354 33.39 -3.44 7.23
C TYR A 354 32.80 -4.80 7.67
N PRO A 355 33.29 -5.93 7.13
CA PRO A 355 32.74 -7.25 7.45
C PRO A 355 32.91 -7.64 8.93
N GLU A 356 33.90 -7.07 9.62
CA GLU A 356 34.15 -7.28 11.05
C GLU A 356 33.05 -6.68 11.95
N ARG A 357 32.27 -5.72 11.45
CA ARG A 357 31.16 -5.10 12.19
C ARG A 357 29.87 -5.91 12.14
N LEU A 358 29.69 -6.73 11.10
CA LEU A 358 28.45 -7.47 10.84
C LEU A 358 27.98 -8.31 12.02
N ALA A 359 28.91 -9.05 12.65
CA ALA A 359 28.59 -9.94 13.75
C ALA A 359 27.99 -9.20 14.96
N ALA A 360 28.53 -8.01 15.27
CA ALA A 360 28.05 -7.17 16.37
C ALA A 360 26.76 -6.43 16.01
N ALA A 361 26.63 -5.97 14.76
CA ALA A 361 25.47 -5.23 14.26
C ALA A 361 24.23 -6.12 14.04
N ARG A 362 24.42 -7.44 13.90
CA ARG A 362 23.33 -8.38 13.65
C ARG A 362 22.26 -8.30 14.73
N ILE A 363 21.01 -8.25 14.30
CA ILE A 363 19.86 -8.36 15.20
C ILE A 363 19.74 -9.82 15.64
N PRO A 364 19.75 -10.13 16.95
CA PRO A 364 19.68 -11.51 17.44
C PRO A 364 18.22 -12.02 17.45
N VAL A 365 17.60 -12.08 16.27
CA VAL A 365 16.18 -12.45 16.09
C VAL A 365 15.88 -13.88 16.57
N GLU A 366 16.89 -14.73 16.70
CA GLU A 366 16.76 -16.06 17.29
C GLU A 366 16.45 -16.04 18.80
N ASN A 367 16.59 -14.89 19.47
CA ASN A 367 16.13 -14.70 20.85
C ASN A 367 14.62 -14.46 20.93
N PHE A 368 13.99 -14.02 19.84
CA PHE A 368 12.55 -13.78 19.82
C PHE A 368 11.79 -15.11 19.71
N ARG A 369 11.11 -15.53 20.77
CA ARG A 369 10.33 -16.79 20.78
C ARG A 369 8.94 -16.67 20.18
N GLY A 370 8.46 -15.46 19.91
CA GLY A 370 7.18 -15.23 19.26
C GLY A 370 7.18 -15.61 17.79
N ALA A 371 5.98 -15.55 17.21
CA ALA A 371 5.74 -15.85 15.81
C ALA A 371 6.28 -14.74 14.90
N LEU A 372 6.87 -15.11 13.77
CA LEU A 372 7.50 -14.17 12.86
C LEU A 372 7.06 -14.42 11.41
N LEU A 373 6.56 -13.35 10.78
CA LEU A 373 6.32 -13.26 9.35
C LEU A 373 7.28 -12.23 8.73
N LEU A 374 8.00 -12.65 7.70
CA LEU A 374 8.86 -11.80 6.88
C LEU A 374 8.24 -11.68 5.48
N VAL A 375 8.24 -10.46 4.93
CA VAL A 375 7.85 -10.18 3.53
C VAL A 375 8.96 -9.39 2.87
N SER A 376 9.50 -9.85 1.75
CA SER A 376 10.63 -9.21 1.07
C SER A 376 10.56 -9.34 -0.45
N GLY A 377 11.28 -8.47 -1.15
CA GLY A 377 11.42 -8.48 -2.61
C GLY A 377 12.87 -8.71 -3.03
N SER A 378 13.11 -9.53 -4.06
CA SER A 378 14.48 -9.83 -4.51
C SER A 378 15.15 -8.66 -5.25
N ASP A 379 14.34 -7.75 -5.82
CA ASP A 379 14.79 -6.55 -6.51
C ASP A 379 14.63 -5.29 -5.64
N ASP A 380 14.59 -5.42 -4.32
CA ASP A 380 14.59 -4.26 -3.43
C ASP A 380 15.87 -3.43 -3.64
N GLN A 381 15.69 -2.16 -4.02
CA GLN A 381 16.79 -1.22 -4.32
C GLN A 381 17.06 -0.23 -3.16
N MET A 382 16.33 -0.33 -2.05
CA MET A 382 16.66 0.37 -0.80
C MET A 382 17.70 -0.41 0.01
N TRP A 383 17.53 -1.73 0.08
CA TRP A 383 18.50 -2.68 0.66
C TRP A 383 18.18 -4.11 0.20
N ASP A 384 19.08 -5.07 0.42
CA ASP A 384 18.83 -6.48 0.08
C ASP A 384 17.85 -7.15 1.08
N SER A 385 16.57 -6.78 1.05
CA SER A 385 15.59 -7.31 2.01
C SER A 385 15.38 -8.82 1.86
N ALA A 386 15.47 -9.37 0.65
CA ALA A 386 15.38 -10.82 0.43
C ALA A 386 16.57 -11.59 1.03
N GLY A 387 17.81 -11.13 0.81
CA GLY A 387 18.99 -11.73 1.45
C GLY A 387 18.93 -11.62 2.97
N MET A 388 18.55 -10.45 3.50
CA MET A 388 18.41 -10.24 4.94
C MET A 388 17.29 -11.12 5.54
N ALA A 389 16.16 -11.30 4.86
CA ALA A 389 15.09 -12.19 5.30
C ALA A 389 15.56 -13.67 5.40
N ARG A 390 16.34 -14.14 4.42
CA ARG A 390 16.96 -15.49 4.48
C ARG A 390 17.92 -15.64 5.67
N ASN A 391 18.72 -14.61 5.96
CA ASN A 391 19.61 -14.62 7.12
C ASN A 391 18.85 -14.72 8.45
N ILE A 392 17.76 -13.96 8.58
CA ILE A 392 16.88 -14.01 9.76
C ILE A 392 16.29 -15.41 9.92
N GLU A 393 15.69 -15.96 8.87
CA GLU A 393 15.10 -17.31 8.88
C GLU A 393 16.15 -18.38 9.26
N ALA A 394 17.34 -18.33 8.66
CA ALA A 394 18.43 -19.26 8.95
C ALA A 394 18.86 -19.20 10.43
N SER A 395 18.99 -18.00 10.99
CA SER A 395 19.37 -17.81 12.41
C SER A 395 18.32 -18.41 13.37
N ARG A 396 17.04 -18.23 13.06
CA ARG A 396 15.93 -18.78 13.84
C ARG A 396 15.84 -20.31 13.71
N LYS A 397 15.99 -20.82 12.48
CA LYS A 397 16.00 -22.26 12.20
C LYS A 397 17.11 -22.97 12.97
N ALA A 398 18.29 -22.36 13.09
CA ALA A 398 19.39 -22.89 13.90
C ALA A 398 19.07 -23.03 15.41
N LYS A 399 18.03 -22.35 15.90
CA LYS A 399 17.49 -22.48 17.27
C LYS A 399 16.18 -23.28 17.33
N GLY A 400 15.81 -23.97 16.24
CA GLY A 400 14.57 -24.74 16.16
C GLY A 400 13.30 -23.89 16.08
N LEU A 401 13.41 -22.61 15.73
CA LEU A 401 12.28 -21.68 15.63
C LEU A 401 11.79 -21.61 14.18
N SER A 402 10.47 -21.69 13.98
CA SER A 402 9.86 -21.46 12.67
C SER A 402 9.75 -19.95 12.35
N THR A 403 9.73 -19.67 11.05
CA THR A 403 9.54 -18.35 10.46
C THR A 403 8.71 -18.53 9.20
N ILE A 404 7.69 -17.70 8.98
CA ILE A 404 7.05 -17.63 7.67
C ILE A 404 7.83 -16.59 6.86
N ASN A 405 8.48 -17.03 5.78
CA ASN A 405 9.33 -16.17 4.96
C ASN A 405 8.77 -16.07 3.54
N LEU A 406 8.16 -14.94 3.20
CA LEU A 406 7.60 -14.66 1.87
C LEU A 406 8.60 -13.79 1.09
N ILE A 407 9.22 -14.39 0.08
CA ILE A 407 10.16 -13.71 -0.82
C ILE A 407 9.52 -13.64 -2.20
N TYR A 408 9.27 -12.43 -2.68
CA TYR A 408 8.69 -12.19 -3.99
C TYR A 408 9.77 -11.86 -5.01
N GLU A 409 9.93 -12.75 -5.99
CA GLU A 409 10.93 -12.59 -7.04
C GLU A 409 10.62 -11.38 -7.94
N GLY A 410 11.61 -10.53 -8.16
CA GLY A 410 11.51 -9.32 -8.97
C GLY A 410 10.70 -8.19 -8.34
N ALA A 411 10.25 -8.32 -7.10
CA ALA A 411 9.53 -7.26 -6.39
C ALA A 411 10.51 -6.30 -5.70
N GLY A 412 10.11 -5.03 -5.60
CA GLY A 412 10.89 -3.96 -4.99
C GLY A 412 10.60 -3.75 -3.50
N HIS A 413 10.90 -2.56 -3.01
CA HIS A 413 10.74 -2.20 -1.59
C HIS A 413 9.28 -1.92 -1.18
N GLY A 414 8.41 -1.54 -2.13
CA GLY A 414 7.04 -1.11 -1.87
C GLY A 414 6.05 -2.26 -1.63
N LEU A 415 6.20 -3.05 -0.57
CA LEU A 415 5.41 -4.27 -0.35
C LEU A 415 4.31 -4.19 0.72
N SER A 416 4.13 -3.06 1.39
CA SER A 416 3.14 -2.88 2.46
C SER A 416 1.70 -2.60 1.96
N GLY A 417 1.48 -2.65 0.64
CA GLY A 417 0.18 -2.41 0.02
C GLY A 417 -0.71 -3.66 -0.08
N ARG A 418 -1.78 -3.55 -0.89
CA ARG A 418 -2.82 -4.59 -1.07
C ARG A 418 -3.01 -5.01 -2.53
N GLY A 419 -2.19 -4.46 -3.45
CA GLY A 419 -2.27 -4.73 -4.89
C GLY A 419 -3.38 -3.99 -5.63
N TRP A 420 -4.02 -3.00 -5.00
CA TRP A 420 -5.07 -2.15 -5.60
C TRP A 420 -4.61 -0.72 -5.86
N SER A 421 -3.67 -0.22 -5.07
CA SER A 421 -3.17 1.14 -5.22
C SER A 421 -2.19 1.21 -6.40
N PRO A 422 -2.08 2.37 -7.08
CA PRO A 422 -1.14 2.53 -8.18
C PRO A 422 0.31 2.23 -7.77
N THR A 423 0.92 1.24 -8.41
CA THR A 423 2.34 0.86 -8.19
C THR A 423 3.26 1.47 -9.24
N THR A 424 2.70 2.02 -10.32
CA THR A 424 3.43 2.69 -11.42
C THR A 424 4.30 3.85 -10.95
N GLY A 425 3.99 4.43 -9.78
CA GLY A 425 4.71 5.57 -9.23
C GLY A 425 5.92 5.24 -8.35
N TYR A 426 6.18 3.97 -8.02
CA TYR A 426 7.19 3.61 -7.02
C TYR A 426 8.62 3.94 -7.44
N ASN A 427 8.90 3.95 -8.75
CA ASN A 427 10.21 4.28 -9.30
C ASN A 427 10.22 5.66 -10.01
N ASN A 428 9.22 6.51 -9.73
CA ASN A 428 9.17 7.88 -10.22
C ASN A 428 10.22 8.74 -9.49
N GLY A 429 11.00 9.48 -10.26
CA GLY A 429 12.07 10.33 -9.73
C GLY A 429 13.41 9.60 -9.56
N PRO A 430 14.40 10.25 -8.93
CA PRO A 430 15.75 9.72 -8.81
C PRO A 430 15.81 8.48 -7.92
N MET A 431 15.08 8.46 -6.79
CA MET A 431 15.04 7.30 -5.89
C MET A 431 14.42 6.09 -6.57
N LYS A 432 15.14 4.96 -6.58
CA LYS A 432 14.66 3.69 -7.12
C LYS A 432 14.33 2.73 -6.00
N MET A 433 13.07 2.32 -5.92
CA MET A 433 12.56 1.32 -4.96
C MET A 433 12.75 -0.11 -5.47
N GLY A 434 13.02 -0.26 -6.77
CA GLY A 434 13.09 -1.55 -7.45
C GLY A 434 11.73 -2.08 -7.85
N GLY A 435 11.73 -3.28 -8.44
CA GLY A 435 10.55 -3.96 -8.91
C GLY A 435 9.91 -3.36 -10.15
N SER A 436 8.88 -4.03 -10.64
CA SER A 436 8.00 -3.51 -11.70
C SER A 436 6.57 -3.34 -11.18
N PRO A 437 5.77 -2.43 -11.76
CA PRO A 437 4.42 -2.16 -11.26
C PRO A 437 3.54 -3.41 -11.13
N ALA A 438 3.57 -4.29 -12.14
CA ALA A 438 2.81 -5.52 -12.14
C ALA A 438 3.29 -6.51 -11.07
N VAL A 439 4.61 -6.67 -10.92
CA VAL A 439 5.21 -7.58 -9.95
C VAL A 439 4.95 -7.11 -8.52
N ASP A 440 5.11 -5.82 -8.24
CA ASP A 440 4.82 -5.25 -6.92
C ASP A 440 3.34 -5.36 -6.57
N ALA A 441 2.43 -5.09 -7.52
CA ALA A 441 0.99 -5.22 -7.30
C ALA A 441 0.58 -6.68 -7.05
N ALA A 442 1.20 -7.64 -7.75
CA ALA A 442 0.96 -9.06 -7.53
C ALA A 442 1.49 -9.50 -6.15
N ALA A 443 2.71 -9.11 -5.80
CA ALA A 443 3.33 -9.40 -4.51
C ALA A 443 2.49 -8.87 -3.34
N GLN A 444 2.02 -7.62 -3.42
CA GLN A 444 1.15 -7.03 -2.40
C GLN A 444 -0.17 -7.79 -2.22
N ALA A 445 -0.80 -8.26 -3.30
CA ALA A 445 -2.07 -8.96 -3.20
C ALA A 445 -1.95 -10.41 -2.72
N ASP A 446 -0.80 -11.04 -2.87
CA ASP A 446 -0.51 -12.33 -2.22
C ASP A 446 -0.09 -12.14 -0.76
N ALA A 447 0.75 -11.14 -0.47
CA ALA A 447 1.28 -10.88 0.87
C ALA A 447 0.21 -10.45 1.87
N TRP A 448 -0.73 -9.60 1.45
CA TRP A 448 -1.77 -9.06 2.33
C TRP A 448 -2.65 -10.14 2.98
N PRO A 449 -3.35 -11.02 2.23
CA PRO A 449 -4.18 -12.06 2.83
C PRO A 449 -3.37 -13.04 3.70
N ARG A 450 -2.13 -13.38 3.32
CA ARG A 450 -1.23 -14.21 4.14
C ARG A 450 -0.84 -13.53 5.45
N THR A 451 -0.63 -12.22 5.42
CA THR A 451 -0.40 -11.42 6.62
C THR A 451 -1.61 -11.44 7.54
N LEU A 452 -2.82 -11.27 6.99
CA LEU A 452 -4.05 -11.33 7.78
C LEU A 452 -4.32 -12.71 8.37
N GLN A 453 -3.97 -13.77 7.63
CA GLN A 453 -4.04 -15.14 8.12
C GLN A 453 -3.07 -15.35 9.29
N PHE A 454 -1.79 -14.97 9.12
CA PHE A 454 -0.80 -15.04 10.18
C PHE A 454 -1.26 -14.29 11.44
N LEU A 455 -1.71 -13.04 11.29
CA LEU A 455 -2.19 -12.25 12.42
C LEU A 455 -3.41 -12.90 13.10
N GLN A 456 -4.32 -13.49 12.32
CA GLN A 456 -5.50 -14.18 12.86
C GLN A 456 -5.08 -15.38 13.71
N GLU A 457 -4.14 -16.19 13.22
CA GLU A 457 -3.63 -17.38 13.91
C GLU A 457 -2.88 -17.03 15.20
N GLN A 458 -2.11 -15.93 15.20
CA GLN A 458 -1.22 -15.59 16.30
C GLN A 458 -1.83 -14.65 17.35
N LEU A 459 -2.73 -13.75 16.93
CA LEU A 459 -3.29 -12.72 17.79
C LEU A 459 -4.81 -12.82 17.94
N GLY A 460 -5.53 -13.44 17.00
CA GLY A 460 -6.99 -13.46 16.96
C GLY A 460 -7.63 -12.07 16.77
N ARG A 461 -8.78 -12.03 16.08
CA ARG A 461 -9.59 -10.83 15.93
C ARG A 461 -10.51 -10.59 17.12
#